data_AF-A0A9D0A909-F1
#
_entry.id   AF-A0A9D0A909-F1
#
_cell.length_a   1.000
_cell.length_b   1.000
_cell.length_c   1.000
_cell.angle_alpha   90.00
_cell.angle_beta   90.00
_cell.angle_gamma   90.00
#
_symmetry.space_group_name_H-M   'P 1'
#
loop_
_entity.id
_entity.type
_entity.pdbx_description
1 polymer ?
#
loop_
_entity_poly.entity_id
_entity_poly.type
_entity_poly.pdbx_seq_one_letter_code
_entity_poly.pdbx_strand_id
1 'polypeptide(L)'
;MWGSIYADLGHRTDEDRRLLIIMGMAAGLAAIFRSPVGTAFFAIEVLYGGMEFEASALLYTMVASIVAYGLNGLFGGFTPLFIVPDSLLLPTTSEYGWYLVLGIISGIVATVLPPAFYGMRDLFHKIPCPPHVKPAIGGLLLGLLALALPQVLGGGYGWIQLAIDGKLGLWLLCILPLAKMVAMSLTVSSGGSGGVFAPSLYVGAMLGGALASMFHLPTAPFVIVGMSAVFGAAGRVPIATLLMVVEMTGGYQLLVVTALAVSISYFIQYLLAEH
;
A
#
# COMPACT_ATOMS: atom_id res chain seq x y z
N MET A 1 -8.54 16.30 -4.87
CA MET A 1 -9.78 17.07 -4.67
C MET A 1 -9.50 18.51 -4.24
N TRP A 2 -8.74 18.77 -3.17
CA TRP A 2 -8.44 20.16 -2.77
C TRP A 2 -7.58 20.95 -3.77
N GLY A 3 -6.56 20.32 -4.36
CA GLY A 3 -5.71 20.95 -5.38
C GLY A 3 -6.49 21.39 -6.62
N SER A 4 -7.43 20.57 -7.09
CA SER A 4 -8.29 20.91 -8.23
C SER A 4 -9.26 22.04 -7.90
N ILE A 5 -9.88 22.04 -6.70
CA ILE A 5 -10.77 23.12 -6.27
C ILE A 5 -10.02 24.46 -6.20
N TYR A 6 -8.81 24.46 -5.63
CA TYR A 6 -8.01 25.69 -5.55
C TYR A 6 -7.59 26.20 -6.94
N ALA A 7 -7.24 25.30 -7.85
CA ALA A 7 -6.91 25.65 -9.23
C ALA A 7 -8.12 26.27 -9.96
N ASP A 8 -9.31 25.66 -9.81
CA ASP A 8 -10.54 26.12 -10.45
C ASP A 8 -10.99 27.48 -9.88
N LEU A 9 -10.89 27.69 -8.56
CA LEU A 9 -11.17 28.98 -7.92
C LEU A 9 -10.16 30.07 -8.32
N GLY A 10 -8.91 29.69 -8.54
CA GLY A 10 -7.82 30.61 -8.88
C GLY A 10 -7.65 30.87 -10.36
N HIS A 11 -8.55 30.35 -11.22
CA HIS A 11 -8.47 30.40 -12.69
C HIS A 11 -7.06 30.10 -13.23
N ARG A 12 -6.44 29.04 -12.69
CA ARG A 12 -5.05 28.68 -12.98
C ARG A 12 -4.91 28.02 -14.35
N THR A 13 -3.70 28.10 -14.92
CA THR A 13 -3.36 27.38 -16.15
C THR A 13 -3.42 25.87 -15.93
N ASP A 14 -3.51 25.09 -17.01
CA ASP A 14 -3.57 23.63 -16.92
C ASP A 14 -2.30 23.03 -16.28
N GLU A 15 -1.14 23.64 -16.51
CA GLU A 15 0.14 23.26 -15.87
C GLU A 15 0.10 23.48 -14.35
N ASP A 16 -0.31 24.66 -13.90
CA ASP A 16 -0.47 24.97 -12.47
C ASP A 16 -1.52 24.05 -11.82
N ARG A 17 -2.60 23.76 -12.53
CA ARG A 17 -3.66 22.85 -12.07
C ARG A 17 -3.12 21.44 -11.88
N ARG A 18 -2.33 20.93 -12.82
CA ARG A 18 -1.67 19.62 -12.70
C ARG A 18 -0.76 19.59 -11.47
N LEU A 19 0.07 20.62 -11.28
CA LEU A 19 0.96 20.73 -10.13
C LEU A 19 0.19 20.73 -8.80
N LEU A 20 -0.86 21.55 -8.68
CA LEU A 20 -1.71 21.64 -7.49
C LEU A 20 -2.41 20.31 -7.17
N ILE A 21 -2.83 19.55 -8.19
CA ILE A 21 -3.42 18.22 -8.00
C ILE A 21 -2.41 17.26 -7.39
N ILE A 22 -1.17 17.23 -7.92
CA ILE A 22 -0.11 16.35 -7.42
C ILE A 22 0.29 16.76 -6.00
N MET A 23 0.43 18.06 -5.72
CA MET A 23 0.70 18.58 -4.38
C MET A 23 -0.41 18.17 -3.39
N GLY A 24 -1.67 18.27 -3.79
CA GLY A 24 -2.81 17.86 -2.96
C GLY A 24 -2.86 16.35 -2.71
N MET A 25 -2.45 15.54 -3.69
CA MET A 25 -2.30 14.08 -3.52
C MET A 25 -1.19 13.77 -2.50
N ALA A 26 0.00 14.36 -2.68
CA ALA A 26 1.14 14.16 -1.81
C ALA A 26 0.80 14.56 -0.35
N ALA A 27 0.24 15.75 -0.15
CA ALA A 27 -0.23 16.25 1.15
C ALA A 27 -1.27 15.33 1.81
N GLY A 28 -2.28 14.89 1.06
CA GLY A 28 -3.33 14.01 1.59
C GLY A 28 -2.78 12.66 2.04
N LEU A 29 -1.89 12.07 1.24
CA LEU A 29 -1.25 10.80 1.59
C LEU A 29 -0.28 10.97 2.76
N ALA A 30 0.51 12.04 2.82
CA ALA A 30 1.44 12.32 3.92
C ALA A 30 0.71 12.43 5.27
N ALA A 31 -0.44 13.10 5.29
CA ALA A 31 -1.27 13.22 6.49
C ALA A 31 -1.80 11.86 6.98
N ILE A 32 -2.09 10.92 6.07
CA ILE A 32 -2.62 9.59 6.43
C ILE A 32 -1.49 8.64 6.83
N PHE A 33 -0.41 8.60 6.04
CA PHE A 33 0.63 7.58 6.15
C PHE A 33 1.84 8.01 6.95
N ARG A 34 1.91 9.27 7.40
CA ARG A 34 3.05 9.80 8.16
C ARG A 34 4.40 9.61 7.43
N SER A 35 4.36 9.69 6.10
CA SER A 35 5.51 9.52 5.22
C SER A 35 5.60 10.71 4.26
N PRO A 36 6.19 11.83 4.68
CA PRO A 36 6.25 13.02 3.84
C PRO A 36 7.13 12.85 2.60
N VAL A 37 8.26 12.14 2.70
CA VAL A 37 9.16 11.95 1.56
C VAL A 37 8.58 10.90 0.61
N GLY A 38 8.19 9.74 1.13
CA GLY A 38 7.66 8.65 0.31
C GLY A 38 6.41 9.05 -0.47
N THR A 39 5.51 9.84 0.13
CA THR A 39 4.28 10.29 -0.55
C THR A 39 4.51 11.39 -1.59
N ALA A 40 5.55 12.20 -1.44
CA ALA A 40 5.97 13.16 -2.47
C ALA A 40 6.46 12.43 -3.73
N PHE A 41 7.32 11.41 -3.55
CA PHE A 41 7.75 10.54 -4.65
C PHE A 41 6.56 9.78 -5.24
N PHE A 42 5.66 9.25 -4.41
CA PHE A 42 4.47 8.52 -4.86
C PHE A 42 3.61 9.37 -5.79
N ALA A 43 3.41 10.63 -5.43
CA ALA A 43 2.56 11.54 -6.19
C ALA A 43 3.08 11.75 -7.63
N ILE A 44 4.40 11.72 -7.81
CA ILE A 44 5.06 11.86 -9.11
C ILE A 44 5.10 10.51 -9.83
N GLU A 45 5.59 9.46 -9.15
CA GLU A 45 5.81 8.14 -9.74
C GLU A 45 4.51 7.51 -10.25
N VAL A 46 3.39 7.65 -9.51
CA VAL A 46 2.07 7.15 -9.97
C VAL A 46 1.55 7.94 -11.17
N LEU A 47 1.63 9.27 -11.16
CA LEU A 47 0.93 10.09 -12.13
C LEU A 47 1.65 10.17 -13.47
N TYR A 48 2.99 10.14 -13.47
CA TYR A 48 3.76 10.28 -14.70
C TYR A 48 3.97 8.96 -15.44
N GLY A 49 3.68 7.80 -14.81
CA GLY A 49 3.59 6.48 -15.47
C GLY A 49 4.83 5.99 -16.22
N GLY A 50 5.88 6.81 -16.27
CA GLY A 50 7.17 6.62 -16.93
C GLY A 50 8.21 7.52 -16.26
N MET A 51 9.50 7.27 -16.55
CA MET A 51 10.64 7.96 -15.92
C MET A 51 10.82 9.43 -16.36
N GLU A 52 9.75 10.13 -16.77
CA GLU A 52 9.75 11.58 -16.95
C GLU A 52 9.61 12.23 -15.58
N PHE A 53 10.71 12.15 -14.84
CA PHE A 53 10.81 12.70 -13.50
C PHE A 53 10.88 14.23 -13.61
N GLU A 54 9.74 14.92 -13.53
CA GLU A 54 9.71 16.37 -13.37
C GLU A 54 10.27 16.73 -11.98
N ALA A 55 11.60 16.82 -11.89
CA ALA A 55 12.31 17.19 -10.66
C ALA A 55 11.81 18.52 -10.08
N SER A 56 11.29 19.41 -10.93
CA SER A 56 10.63 20.65 -10.53
C SER A 56 9.39 20.40 -9.65
N ALA A 57 8.57 19.40 -9.98
CA ALA A 57 7.36 19.04 -9.21
C ALA A 57 7.69 18.41 -7.85
N LEU A 58 8.86 17.77 -7.71
CA LEU A 58 9.27 17.09 -6.48
C LEU A 58 9.40 18.06 -5.29
N LEU A 59 10.01 19.22 -5.50
CA LEU A 59 10.15 20.21 -4.42
C LEU A 59 8.77 20.68 -3.91
N TYR A 60 7.84 20.95 -4.82
CA TYR A 60 6.50 21.40 -4.45
C TYR A 60 5.69 20.33 -3.71
N THR A 61 5.73 19.09 -4.18
CA THR A 61 5.05 17.95 -3.54
C THR A 61 5.66 17.62 -2.19
N MET A 62 6.97 17.73 -2.04
CA MET A 62 7.69 17.53 -0.78
C MET A 62 7.32 18.60 0.25
N VAL A 63 7.32 19.88 -0.11
CA VAL A 63 6.88 20.96 0.78
C VAL A 63 5.43 20.75 1.22
N ALA A 64 4.52 20.45 0.28
CA ALA A 64 3.12 20.20 0.60
C ALA A 64 2.94 19.01 1.57
N SER A 65 3.71 17.94 1.35
CA SER A 65 3.69 16.73 2.19
C SER A 65 4.25 16.96 3.59
N ILE A 66 5.35 17.71 3.71
CA ILE A 66 5.94 18.08 5.01
C ILE A 66 4.98 18.96 5.80
N VAL A 67 4.34 19.94 5.17
CA VAL A 67 3.35 20.80 5.83
C VAL A 67 2.17 19.96 6.33
N ALA A 68 1.63 19.07 5.50
CA ALA A 68 0.52 18.21 5.89
C ALA A 68 0.88 17.23 7.00
N TYR A 69 2.07 16.62 6.95
CA TYR A 69 2.61 15.78 8.02
C TYR A 69 2.79 16.56 9.32
N GLY A 70 3.37 17.76 9.25
CA GLY A 70 3.57 18.64 10.40
C GLY A 70 2.25 19.00 11.07
N LEU A 71 1.26 19.43 10.28
CA LEU A 71 -0.08 19.76 10.78
C LEU A 71 -0.78 18.55 11.40
N ASN A 72 -0.75 17.38 10.75
CA ASN A 72 -1.33 16.16 11.32
C ASN A 72 -0.62 15.79 12.64
N GLY A 73 0.71 15.91 12.68
CA GLY A 73 1.54 15.61 13.84
C GLY A 73 1.22 16.47 15.06
N LEU A 74 0.75 17.71 14.87
CA LEU A 74 0.29 18.55 15.98
C LEU A 74 -0.94 17.97 16.72
N PHE A 75 -1.79 17.21 16.03
CA PHE A 75 -2.99 16.59 16.61
C PHE A 75 -2.78 15.11 16.96
N GLY A 76 -2.06 14.37 16.11
CA GLY A 76 -1.89 12.93 16.22
C GLY A 76 -0.52 12.47 16.75
N GLY A 77 0.42 13.38 16.97
CA GLY A 77 1.82 13.08 17.32
C GLY A 77 2.69 12.69 16.12
N PHE A 78 4.00 12.65 16.35
CA PHE A 78 5.04 12.40 15.33
C PHE A 78 5.59 10.97 15.34
N THR A 79 4.86 10.02 15.93
CA THR A 79 5.27 8.62 15.94
C THR A 79 5.05 7.97 14.57
N PRO A 80 5.89 7.02 14.14
CA PRO A 80 5.63 6.23 12.94
C PRO A 80 4.27 5.52 13.01
N LEU A 81 3.73 5.15 11.86
CA LEU A 81 2.44 4.45 11.78
C LEU A 81 2.54 3.02 12.35
N PHE A 82 3.69 2.37 12.18
CA PHE A 82 4.00 1.05 12.71
C PHE A 82 5.18 1.13 13.67
N ILE A 83 5.04 0.45 14.81
CA ILE A 83 6.08 0.38 15.82
C ILE A 83 6.90 -0.87 15.56
N VAL A 84 8.18 -0.70 15.25
CA VAL A 84 9.09 -1.82 15.05
C VAL A 84 9.77 -2.14 16.39
N PRO A 85 9.93 -3.43 16.76
CA PRO A 85 10.63 -3.80 17.98
C PRO A 85 12.09 -3.29 17.98
N ASP A 86 12.57 -2.80 19.13
CA ASP A 86 13.96 -2.35 19.30
C ASP A 86 14.99 -3.47 19.03
N SER A 87 14.56 -4.72 19.14
CA SER A 87 15.34 -5.92 18.83
C SER A 87 15.40 -6.23 17.32
N LEU A 88 15.25 -5.24 16.44
CA LEU A 88 15.33 -5.44 15.00
C LEU A 88 16.73 -5.97 14.65
N LEU A 89 16.79 -7.24 14.29
CA LEU A 89 18.04 -7.87 13.86
C LEU A 89 18.38 -7.42 12.45
N LEU A 90 19.64 -7.05 12.24
CA LEU A 90 20.14 -6.79 10.89
C LEU A 90 20.10 -8.09 10.07
N PRO A 91 19.75 -8.01 8.77
CA PRO A 91 19.70 -9.18 7.90
C PRO A 91 21.02 -9.96 7.88
N THR A 92 20.96 -11.25 8.19
CA THR A 92 22.12 -12.15 8.01
C THR A 92 22.26 -12.51 6.53
N THR A 93 23.47 -12.85 6.05
CA THR A 93 23.72 -13.24 4.65
C THR A 93 22.80 -14.36 4.14
N SER A 94 22.40 -15.30 5.01
CA SER A 94 21.44 -16.36 4.67
C SER A 94 20.01 -15.84 4.46
N GLU A 95 19.62 -14.75 5.14
CA GLU A 95 18.28 -14.15 5.05
C GLU A 95 18.09 -13.38 3.75
N TYR A 96 19.18 -12.89 3.12
CA TYR A 96 19.12 -12.29 1.79
C TYR A 96 18.47 -13.21 0.74
N GLY A 97 18.76 -14.52 0.81
CA GLY A 97 18.12 -15.51 -0.06
C GLY A 97 16.60 -15.57 0.11
N TRP A 98 16.12 -15.44 1.35
CA TRP A 98 14.70 -15.44 1.66
C TRP A 98 14.00 -14.14 1.24
N TYR A 99 14.68 -12.99 1.26
CA TYR A 99 14.14 -11.74 0.70
C TYR A 99 14.01 -11.80 -0.83
N LEU A 100 14.91 -12.52 -1.53
CA LEU A 100 14.73 -12.81 -2.96
C LEU A 100 13.43 -13.60 -3.19
N VAL A 101 13.24 -14.69 -2.44
CA VAL A 101 12.03 -15.53 -2.51
C VAL A 101 10.78 -14.71 -2.20
N LEU A 102 10.82 -13.86 -1.17
CA LEU A 102 9.72 -12.97 -0.81
C LEU A 102 9.40 -12.00 -1.95
N GLY A 103 10.42 -11.42 -2.60
CA GLY A 103 10.24 -10.57 -3.77
C GLY A 103 9.55 -11.31 -4.92
N ILE A 104 9.95 -12.56 -5.19
CA ILE A 104 9.33 -13.41 -6.23
C ILE A 104 7.85 -13.66 -5.94
N ILE A 105 7.55 -14.15 -4.73
CA ILE A 105 6.17 -14.44 -4.31
C ILE A 105 5.32 -13.16 -4.33
N SER A 106 5.88 -12.05 -3.85
CA SER A 106 5.21 -10.75 -3.84
C SER A 106 4.89 -10.26 -5.26
N GLY A 107 5.81 -10.46 -6.21
CA GLY A 107 5.61 -10.10 -7.62
C GLY A 107 4.46 -10.87 -8.25
N ILE A 108 4.40 -12.19 -8.02
CA ILE A 108 3.32 -13.04 -8.50
C ILE A 108 1.97 -12.59 -7.93
N VAL A 109 1.91 -12.34 -6.62
CA VAL A 109 0.66 -11.86 -5.98
C VAL A 109 0.28 -10.47 -6.50
N ALA A 110 1.26 -9.58 -6.69
CA ALA A 110 1.06 -8.26 -7.25
C ALA A 110 0.56 -8.28 -8.71
N THR A 111 0.84 -9.33 -9.48
CA THR A 111 0.25 -9.53 -10.82
C THR A 111 -1.23 -9.87 -10.73
N VAL A 112 -1.64 -10.69 -9.75
CA VAL A 112 -3.04 -11.15 -9.61
C VAL A 112 -3.95 -10.08 -9.00
N LEU A 113 -3.40 -9.22 -8.13
CA LEU A 113 -4.19 -8.30 -7.32
C LEU A 113 -4.98 -7.24 -8.14
N PRO A 114 -4.39 -6.52 -9.12
CA PRO A 114 -5.14 -5.58 -9.96
C PRO A 114 -6.21 -6.25 -10.84
N PRO A 115 -5.93 -7.35 -11.59
CA PRO A 115 -6.95 -8.04 -12.37
C PRO A 115 -8.10 -8.60 -11.53
N ALA A 116 -7.83 -9.15 -10.34
CA ALA A 116 -8.88 -9.63 -9.44
C ALA A 116 -9.82 -8.49 -9.02
N PHE A 117 -9.25 -7.31 -8.71
CA PHE A 117 -10.01 -6.12 -8.36
C PHE A 117 -10.86 -5.61 -9.53
N TYR A 118 -10.26 -5.40 -10.70
CA TYR A 118 -10.97 -4.89 -11.87
C TYR A 118 -11.99 -5.89 -12.41
N GLY A 119 -11.70 -7.19 -12.37
CA GLY A 119 -12.65 -8.24 -12.74
C GLY A 119 -13.89 -8.25 -11.84
N MET A 120 -13.72 -8.09 -10.53
CA MET A 120 -14.86 -7.97 -9.61
C MET A 120 -15.65 -6.67 -9.85
N ARG A 121 -14.95 -5.55 -10.11
CA ARG A 121 -15.58 -4.28 -10.47
C ARG A 121 -16.50 -4.46 -11.67
N ASP A 122 -16.00 -5.09 -12.72
CA ASP A 122 -16.74 -5.29 -13.96
C ASP A 122 -17.91 -6.27 -13.76
N LEU A 123 -17.77 -7.27 -12.89
CA LEU A 123 -18.86 -8.17 -12.50
C LEU A 123 -19.99 -7.41 -11.81
N PHE A 124 -19.69 -6.54 -10.83
CA PHE A 124 -20.69 -5.70 -10.17
C PHE A 124 -21.35 -4.69 -11.11
N HIS A 125 -20.64 -4.21 -12.13
CA HIS A 125 -21.22 -3.35 -13.17
C HIS A 125 -22.27 -4.10 -13.99
N LYS A 126 -22.05 -5.39 -14.30
CA LYS A 126 -22.97 -6.23 -15.07
C LYS A 126 -24.25 -6.62 -14.31
N ILE A 127 -24.29 -6.51 -12.99
CA ILE A 127 -25.50 -6.84 -12.20
C ILE A 127 -26.60 -5.83 -12.54
N PRO A 128 -27.76 -6.27 -13.08
CA PRO A 128 -28.88 -5.39 -13.43
C PRO A 128 -29.66 -5.03 -12.17
N CYS A 129 -29.14 -4.10 -11.37
CA CYS A 129 -29.81 -3.57 -10.20
C CYS A 129 -29.59 -2.06 -10.05
N PRO A 130 -30.49 -1.34 -9.34
CA PRO A 130 -30.34 0.09 -9.10
C PRO A 130 -29.00 0.42 -8.42
N PRO A 131 -28.38 1.58 -8.72
CA PRO A 131 -27.07 1.94 -8.17
C PRO A 131 -26.98 1.88 -6.65
N HIS A 132 -28.07 2.20 -5.93
CA HIS A 132 -28.11 2.18 -4.47
C HIS A 132 -28.18 0.76 -3.86
N VAL A 133 -28.59 -0.24 -4.63
CA VAL A 133 -28.70 -1.63 -4.17
C VAL A 133 -27.34 -2.34 -4.22
N LYS A 134 -26.45 -1.92 -5.13
CA LYS A 134 -25.11 -2.49 -5.26
C LYS A 134 -24.32 -2.38 -3.94
N PRO A 135 -24.20 -1.20 -3.28
CA PRO A 135 -23.54 -1.08 -1.99
C PRO A 135 -24.18 -1.93 -0.89
N ALA A 136 -25.50 -2.10 -0.89
CA ALA A 136 -26.19 -2.93 0.09
C ALA A 136 -25.79 -4.41 -0.05
N ILE A 137 -25.70 -4.92 -1.29
CA ILE A 137 -25.23 -6.29 -1.56
C ILE A 137 -23.75 -6.43 -1.16
N GLY A 138 -22.90 -5.49 -1.57
CA GLY A 138 -21.47 -5.51 -1.21
C GLY A 138 -21.26 -5.48 0.31
N GLY A 139 -21.98 -4.61 1.01
CA GLY A 139 -21.96 -4.51 2.47
C GLY A 139 -22.49 -5.76 3.18
N LEU A 140 -23.55 -6.38 2.67
CA LEU A 140 -24.07 -7.66 3.19
C LEU A 140 -23.02 -8.77 3.06
N LEU A 141 -22.45 -8.95 1.87
CA LEU A 141 -21.43 -9.98 1.60
C LEU A 141 -20.16 -9.73 2.41
N LEU A 142 -19.71 -8.48 2.50
CA LEU A 142 -18.59 -8.09 3.35
C LEU A 142 -18.89 -8.34 4.83
N GLY A 143 -20.11 -8.05 5.28
CA GLY A 143 -20.57 -8.31 6.64
C GLY A 143 -20.55 -9.79 6.97
N LEU A 144 -21.07 -10.64 6.08
CA LEU A 144 -21.02 -12.10 6.23
C LEU A 144 -19.57 -12.62 6.27
N LEU A 145 -18.69 -12.11 5.41
CA LEU A 145 -17.27 -12.44 5.44
C LEU A 145 -16.63 -12.01 6.78
N ALA A 146 -16.98 -10.82 7.28
CA ALA A 146 -16.45 -10.28 8.53
C ALA A 146 -16.95 -11.02 9.78
N LEU A 147 -18.10 -11.70 9.73
CA LEU A 147 -18.54 -12.59 10.81
C LEU A 147 -17.59 -13.77 11.01
N ALA A 148 -17.02 -14.29 9.92
CA ALA A 148 -16.04 -15.38 9.98
C ALA A 148 -14.61 -14.87 10.18
N LEU A 149 -14.24 -13.78 9.50
CA LEU A 149 -12.90 -13.20 9.50
C LEU A 149 -12.98 -11.69 9.77
N PRO A 150 -13.16 -11.24 11.02
CA PRO A 150 -13.27 -9.81 11.35
C PRO A 150 -12.01 -9.02 10.98
N GLN A 151 -10.88 -9.69 10.79
CA GLN A 151 -9.59 -9.09 10.44
C GLN A 151 -9.58 -8.40 9.06
N VAL A 152 -10.55 -8.69 8.20
CA VAL A 152 -10.65 -8.07 6.87
C VAL A 152 -11.23 -6.65 6.90
N LEU A 153 -11.82 -6.24 8.02
CA LEU A 153 -12.43 -4.91 8.16
C LEU A 153 -11.39 -3.77 8.26
N GLY A 154 -11.80 -2.58 7.84
CA GLY A 154 -10.99 -1.35 7.91
C GLY A 154 -9.73 -1.37 7.03
N GLY A 155 -8.78 -0.46 7.29
CA GLY A 155 -7.49 -0.41 6.59
C GLY A 155 -6.56 -1.59 6.91
N GLY A 156 -6.78 -2.23 8.07
CA GLY A 156 -6.01 -3.39 8.51
C GLY A 156 -4.66 -3.08 9.18
N TYR A 157 -4.33 -1.81 9.42
CA TYR A 157 -3.06 -1.39 10.03
C TYR A 157 -2.79 -2.04 11.40
N GLY A 158 -3.82 -2.18 12.24
CA GLY A 158 -3.68 -2.88 13.53
C GLY A 158 -3.29 -4.36 13.38
N TRP A 159 -3.78 -5.03 12.33
CA TRP A 159 -3.42 -6.41 12.03
C TRP A 159 -2.02 -6.52 11.42
N ILE A 160 -1.61 -5.52 10.61
CA ILE A 160 -0.22 -5.40 10.17
C ILE A 160 0.70 -5.26 11.38
N GLN A 161 0.35 -4.41 12.36
CA GLN A 161 1.11 -4.29 13.61
C GLN A 161 1.20 -5.63 14.36
N LEU A 162 0.10 -6.37 14.48
CA LEU A 162 0.11 -7.70 15.09
C LEU A 162 0.97 -8.71 14.31
N ALA A 163 1.07 -8.59 12.98
CA ALA A 163 1.97 -9.39 12.17
C ALA A 163 3.44 -9.03 12.43
N ILE A 164 3.76 -7.73 12.50
CA ILE A 164 5.10 -7.21 12.87
C ILE A 164 5.50 -7.77 14.24
N ASP A 165 4.60 -7.70 15.22
CA ASP A 165 4.78 -8.23 16.57
C ASP A 165 4.88 -9.77 16.65
N GLY A 166 4.66 -10.49 15.53
CA GLY A 166 4.66 -11.96 15.50
C GLY A 166 3.48 -12.61 16.25
N LYS A 167 2.40 -11.87 16.48
CA LYS A 167 1.22 -12.31 17.26
C LYS A 167 0.12 -12.97 16.42
N LEU A 168 0.31 -13.08 15.11
CA LEU A 168 -0.63 -13.75 14.21
C LEU A 168 -0.20 -15.18 13.92
N GLY A 169 -1.13 -16.12 14.03
CA GLY A 169 -0.89 -17.51 13.66
C GLY A 169 -0.73 -17.70 12.14
N LEU A 170 0.09 -18.68 11.74
CA LEU A 170 0.37 -19.00 10.33
C LEU A 170 -0.90 -19.18 9.49
N TRP A 171 -1.92 -19.85 10.05
CA TRP A 171 -3.22 -20.02 9.39
C TRP A 171 -3.86 -18.68 8.97
N LEU A 172 -3.86 -17.70 9.88
CA LEU A 172 -4.39 -16.36 9.59
C LEU A 172 -3.52 -15.64 8.55
N LEU A 173 -2.20 -15.72 8.68
CA LEU A 173 -1.27 -15.10 7.73
C LEU A 173 -1.45 -15.62 6.30
N CYS A 174 -1.84 -16.88 6.11
CA CYS A 174 -2.12 -17.45 4.78
C CYS A 174 -3.52 -17.12 4.23
N ILE A 175 -4.56 -17.09 5.07
CA ILE A 175 -5.94 -16.88 4.61
C ILE A 175 -6.31 -15.40 4.44
N LEU A 176 -5.75 -14.52 5.28
CA LEU A 176 -6.07 -13.10 5.30
C LEU A 176 -5.70 -12.33 4.03
N PRO A 177 -4.59 -12.61 3.30
CA PRO A 177 -4.34 -12.00 2.01
C PRO A 177 -5.50 -12.22 1.02
N LEU A 178 -5.96 -13.47 0.91
CA LEU A 178 -7.07 -13.85 0.02
C LEU A 178 -8.38 -13.19 0.45
N ALA A 179 -8.69 -13.29 1.74
CA ALA A 179 -9.90 -12.71 2.31
C ALA A 179 -9.92 -11.18 2.17
N LYS A 180 -8.77 -10.51 2.31
CA LYS A 180 -8.65 -9.05 2.14
C LYS A 180 -8.88 -8.63 0.70
N MET A 181 -8.37 -9.38 -0.28
CA MET A 181 -8.64 -9.13 -1.70
C MET A 181 -10.14 -9.21 -2.00
N VAL A 182 -10.83 -10.22 -1.47
CA VAL A 182 -12.29 -10.37 -1.62
C VAL A 182 -13.01 -9.22 -0.93
N ALA A 183 -12.68 -8.93 0.33
CA ALA A 183 -13.30 -7.85 1.11
C ALA A 183 -13.18 -6.48 0.42
N MET A 184 -11.97 -6.16 -0.05
CA MET A 184 -11.72 -4.92 -0.78
C MET A 184 -12.55 -4.88 -2.07
N SER A 185 -12.53 -5.97 -2.84
CA SER A 185 -13.24 -6.05 -4.11
C SER A 185 -14.74 -5.87 -3.90
N LEU A 186 -15.34 -6.50 -2.87
CA LEU A 186 -16.75 -6.31 -2.51
C LEU A 186 -17.06 -4.86 -2.10
N THR A 187 -16.16 -4.21 -1.36
CA THR A 187 -16.38 -2.84 -0.87
C THR A 187 -16.37 -1.83 -2.02
N VAL A 188 -15.34 -1.85 -2.86
CA VAL A 188 -15.17 -0.80 -3.88
C VAL A 188 -16.00 -1.10 -5.13
N SER A 189 -16.08 -2.37 -5.55
CA SER A 189 -16.86 -2.76 -6.74
C SER A 189 -18.35 -2.51 -6.57
N SER A 190 -18.86 -2.56 -5.34
CA SER A 190 -20.25 -2.29 -5.04
C SER A 190 -20.61 -0.79 -5.01
N GLY A 191 -19.63 0.11 -5.10
CA GLY A 191 -19.83 1.56 -5.03
C GLY A 191 -19.35 2.22 -3.74
N GLY A 192 -18.66 1.49 -2.88
CA GLY A 192 -17.96 2.07 -1.73
C GLY A 192 -16.71 2.85 -2.15
N SER A 193 -16.32 3.84 -1.34
CA SER A 193 -15.05 4.54 -1.51
C SER A 193 -13.90 3.73 -0.89
N GLY A 194 -12.85 3.48 -1.66
CA GLY A 194 -11.66 2.78 -1.18
C GLY A 194 -10.55 2.79 -2.21
N GLY A 195 -9.31 2.60 -1.74
CA GLY A 195 -8.12 2.54 -2.59
C GLY A 195 -7.39 1.21 -2.45
N VAL A 196 -6.61 0.83 -3.48
CA VAL A 196 -5.77 -0.38 -3.50
C VAL A 196 -4.54 -0.31 -2.58
N PHE A 197 -4.24 0.89 -2.06
CA PHE A 197 -3.05 1.14 -1.26
C PHE A 197 -2.98 0.27 0.01
N ALA A 198 -3.92 0.48 0.95
CA ALA A 198 -3.87 -0.19 2.25
C ALA A 198 -4.06 -1.72 2.14
N PRO A 199 -4.96 -2.23 1.28
CA PRO A 199 -5.08 -3.66 1.02
C PRO A 199 -3.80 -4.29 0.45
N SER A 200 -3.08 -3.60 -0.44
CA SER A 200 -1.81 -4.10 -0.98
C SER A 200 -0.74 -4.22 0.11
N LEU A 201 -0.59 -3.20 0.97
CA LEU A 201 0.31 -3.28 2.13
C LEU A 201 -0.08 -4.42 3.06
N TYR A 202 -1.38 -4.57 3.34
CA TYR A 202 -1.89 -5.64 4.19
C TYR A 202 -1.60 -7.03 3.61
N VAL A 203 -1.86 -7.25 2.32
CA VAL A 203 -1.55 -8.50 1.62
C VAL A 203 -0.06 -8.80 1.70
N GLY A 204 0.79 -7.81 1.42
CA GLY A 204 2.24 -7.94 1.54
C GLY A 204 2.72 -8.25 2.96
N ALA A 205 2.16 -7.59 3.97
CA ALA A 205 2.45 -7.83 5.38
C ALA A 205 2.17 -9.29 5.77
N MET A 206 0.98 -9.78 5.41
CA MET A 206 0.56 -11.14 5.74
C MET A 206 1.41 -12.18 5.01
N LEU A 207 1.79 -11.95 3.74
CA LEU A 207 2.69 -12.84 3.00
C LEU A 207 4.09 -12.90 3.61
N GLY A 208 4.66 -11.75 3.95
CA GLY A 208 5.95 -11.67 4.65
C GLY A 208 5.90 -12.40 5.99
N GLY A 209 4.86 -12.15 6.79
CA GLY A 209 4.65 -12.84 8.06
C GLY A 209 4.46 -14.35 7.90
N ALA A 210 3.72 -14.80 6.88
CA ALA A 210 3.52 -16.22 6.59
C ALA A 210 4.85 -16.91 6.25
N LEU A 211 5.66 -16.30 5.38
CA LEU A 211 6.98 -16.82 5.03
C LEU A 211 7.89 -16.91 6.26
N ALA A 212 7.91 -15.87 7.07
CA ALA A 212 8.70 -15.84 8.30
C ALA A 212 8.25 -16.91 9.30
N SER A 213 6.94 -17.03 9.54
CA SER A 213 6.39 -18.02 10.47
C SER A 213 6.63 -19.46 9.98
N MET A 214 6.55 -19.71 8.67
CA MET A 214 6.75 -21.05 8.10
C MET A 214 8.21 -21.51 8.21
N PHE A 215 9.17 -20.61 8.01
CA PHE A 215 10.60 -20.90 8.03
C PHE A 215 11.31 -20.48 9.33
N HIS A 216 10.56 -20.08 10.36
CA HIS A 216 11.09 -19.66 11.66
C HIS A 216 12.09 -18.49 11.55
N LEU A 217 11.81 -17.56 10.63
CA LEU A 217 12.59 -16.34 10.39
C LEU A 217 12.05 -15.18 11.24
N PRO A 218 12.82 -14.09 11.41
CA PRO A 218 12.33 -12.90 12.11
C PRO A 218 11.08 -12.30 11.45
N THR A 219 9.98 -12.19 12.18
CA THR A 219 8.68 -11.75 11.60
C THR A 219 8.70 -10.30 11.14
N ALA A 220 9.16 -9.38 12.00
CA ALA A 220 9.10 -7.94 11.73
C ALA A 220 9.79 -7.53 10.41
N PRO A 221 11.06 -7.91 10.13
CA PRO A 221 11.71 -7.58 8.87
C PRO A 221 10.96 -8.10 7.63
N PHE A 222 10.47 -9.34 7.67
CA PHE A 222 9.78 -9.95 6.53
C PHE A 222 8.42 -9.33 6.27
N VAL A 223 7.67 -9.00 7.32
CA VAL A 223 6.39 -8.28 7.21
C VAL A 223 6.61 -6.91 6.56
N ILE A 224 7.59 -6.15 7.04
CA ILE A 224 7.93 -4.80 6.53
C ILE A 224 8.37 -4.88 5.06
N VAL A 225 9.27 -5.81 4.73
CA VAL A 225 9.74 -5.98 3.34
C VAL A 225 8.59 -6.44 2.43
N GLY A 226 7.74 -7.35 2.91
CA GLY A 226 6.59 -7.87 2.17
C GLY A 226 5.56 -6.79 1.84
N MET A 227 5.27 -5.89 2.79
CA MET A 227 4.42 -4.71 2.57
C MET A 227 4.92 -3.91 1.37
N SER A 228 6.21 -3.57 1.37
CA SER A 228 6.82 -2.79 0.30
C SER A 228 6.81 -3.54 -1.02
N ALA A 229 7.17 -4.83 -1.01
CA ALA A 229 7.33 -5.63 -2.22
C ALA A 229 6.01 -5.80 -2.99
N VAL A 230 4.91 -6.12 -2.30
CA VAL A 230 3.61 -6.26 -2.96
C VAL A 230 3.09 -4.91 -3.43
N PHE A 231 3.13 -3.88 -2.58
CA PHE A 231 2.57 -2.58 -2.95
C PHE A 231 3.38 -1.88 -4.06
N GLY A 232 4.71 -1.93 -4.01
CA GLY A 232 5.59 -1.32 -5.02
C GLY A 232 5.39 -1.93 -6.40
N ALA A 233 5.17 -3.25 -6.47
CA ALA A 233 4.88 -3.94 -7.72
C ALA A 233 3.43 -3.73 -8.19
N ALA A 234 2.44 -3.89 -7.32
CA ALA A 234 1.02 -3.74 -7.68
C ALA A 234 0.66 -2.30 -8.07
N GLY A 235 1.28 -1.32 -7.40
CA GLY A 235 1.12 0.10 -7.69
C GLY A 235 2.05 0.65 -8.78
N ARG A 236 2.99 -0.16 -9.28
CA ARG A 236 4.06 0.25 -10.20
C ARG A 236 4.83 1.50 -9.71
N VAL A 237 5.15 1.52 -8.41
CA VAL A 237 5.84 2.62 -7.73
C VAL A 237 6.91 2.12 -6.75
N PRO A 238 7.97 1.45 -7.25
CA PRO A 238 8.98 0.85 -6.40
C PRO A 238 9.73 1.86 -5.52
N ILE A 239 10.05 3.07 -6.02
CA ILE A 239 10.87 4.03 -5.27
C ILE A 239 10.07 4.65 -4.13
N ALA A 240 8.87 5.15 -4.45
CA ALA A 240 7.99 5.75 -3.48
C ALA A 240 7.60 4.77 -2.38
N THR A 241 7.25 3.54 -2.75
CA THR A 241 6.85 2.52 -1.78
C THR A 241 7.95 2.18 -0.79
N LEU A 242 9.19 2.07 -1.28
CA LEU A 242 10.36 1.84 -0.43
C LEU A 242 10.51 2.95 0.61
N LEU A 243 10.47 4.21 0.18
CA LEU A 243 10.58 5.36 1.08
C LEU A 243 9.40 5.43 2.04
N MET A 244 8.19 5.13 1.55
CA MET A 244 6.98 5.15 2.35
C MET A 244 7.04 4.18 3.52
N VAL A 245 7.34 2.91 3.25
CA VAL A 245 7.34 1.89 4.31
C VAL A 245 8.47 2.14 5.31
N VAL A 246 9.63 2.64 4.86
CA VAL A 246 10.71 3.04 5.76
C VAL A 246 10.28 4.17 6.69
N GLU A 247 9.63 5.23 6.20
CA GLU A 247 9.13 6.32 7.05
C GLU A 247 7.98 5.85 7.96
N MET A 248 7.08 5.01 7.45
CA MET A 248 5.94 4.47 8.21
C MET A 248 6.36 3.57 9.37
N THR A 249 7.55 2.97 9.30
CA THR A 249 8.06 2.01 10.30
C THR A 249 9.23 2.58 11.12
N GLY A 250 9.92 3.60 10.62
CA GLY A 250 11.18 4.10 11.19
C GLY A 250 12.38 3.16 10.97
N GLY A 251 12.20 2.03 10.28
CA GLY A 251 13.18 0.96 10.12
C GLY A 251 14.18 1.16 8.97
N TYR A 252 14.96 2.25 8.98
CA TYR A 252 15.94 2.58 7.93
C TYR A 252 17.00 1.48 7.68
N GLN A 253 17.20 0.60 8.66
CA GLN A 253 18.14 -0.51 8.60
C GLN A 253 17.78 -1.55 7.52
N LEU A 254 16.49 -1.66 7.15
CA LEU A 254 16.00 -2.62 6.16
C LEU A 254 15.97 -2.08 4.74
N LEU A 255 16.45 -0.86 4.50
CA LEU A 255 16.31 -0.16 3.22
C LEU A 255 16.88 -1.00 2.05
N VAL A 256 18.08 -1.57 2.22
CA VAL A 256 18.75 -2.33 1.15
C VAL A 256 18.01 -3.61 0.79
N VAL A 257 17.59 -4.41 1.78
CA VAL A 257 16.84 -5.65 1.53
C VAL A 257 15.43 -5.37 0.99
N THR A 258 14.83 -4.25 1.42
CA THR A 258 13.56 -3.77 0.87
C THR A 258 13.72 -3.39 -0.59
N ALA A 259 14.77 -2.64 -0.95
CA ALA A 259 15.06 -2.27 -2.34
C ALA A 259 15.20 -3.50 -3.24
N LEU A 260 15.94 -4.51 -2.77
CA LEU A 260 16.14 -5.78 -3.46
C LEU A 260 14.81 -6.50 -3.72
N ALA A 261 14.01 -6.72 -2.67
CA ALA A 261 12.74 -7.45 -2.78
C ALA A 261 11.71 -6.69 -3.64
N VAL A 262 11.61 -5.37 -3.49
CA VAL A 262 10.73 -4.50 -4.29
C VAL A 262 11.13 -4.52 -5.76
N SER A 263 12.42 -4.43 -6.06
CA SER A 263 12.92 -4.47 -7.44
C SER A 263 12.54 -5.79 -8.11
N ILE A 264 12.78 -6.91 -7.43
CA ILE A 264 12.45 -8.25 -7.94
C ILE A 264 10.95 -8.41 -8.15
N SER A 265 10.16 -8.00 -7.15
CA SER A 265 8.70 -8.02 -7.22
C SER A 265 8.18 -7.21 -8.42
N TYR A 266 8.72 -6.02 -8.63
CA TYR A 266 8.38 -5.16 -9.77
C TYR A 266 8.73 -5.81 -11.11
N PHE A 267 9.95 -6.35 -11.26
CA PHE A 267 10.36 -7.00 -12.51
C PHE A 267 9.49 -8.23 -12.83
N ILE A 268 9.15 -9.04 -11.83
CA ILE A 268 8.30 -10.22 -12.02
C ILE A 268 6.87 -9.81 -12.38
N GLN A 269 6.34 -8.79 -11.70
CA GLN A 269 5.03 -8.25 -12.01
C GLN A 269 4.97 -7.72 -13.44
N TYR A 270 6.02 -7.00 -13.85
CA TYR A 270 6.15 -6.45 -15.20
C TYR A 270 6.16 -7.57 -16.25
N LEU A 271 7.03 -8.56 -16.09
CA LEU A 271 7.16 -9.70 -17.02
C LEU A 271 5.89 -10.54 -17.14
N LEU A 272 5.19 -10.77 -16.03
CA LEU A 272 3.96 -11.57 -16.02
C LEU A 272 2.73 -10.81 -16.47
N ALA A 273 2.74 -9.47 -16.45
CA ALA A 273 1.61 -8.65 -16.87
C ALA A 273 1.65 -8.26 -18.36
N GLU A 274 2.79 -8.43 -19.04
CA GLU A 274 2.91 -8.26 -20.50
C GLU A 274 2.44 -9.50 -21.31
N HIS A 275 2.12 -10.60 -20.63
CA HIS A 275 1.58 -11.84 -21.21
C HIS A 275 0.18 -12.14 -20.66
#